data_AF-A0A2A3LKT7-F1
#
_entry.id   AF-A0A2A3LKT7-F1
#
_cell.length_a   1.000
_cell.length_b   1.000
_cell.length_c   1.000
_cell.angle_alpha   90.00
_cell.angle_beta   90.00
_cell.angle_gamma   90.00
#
_symmetry.space_group_name_H-M   'P 1'
#
loop_
_entity.id
_entity.type
_entity.pdbx_description
1 polymer ?
#
loop_
_entity_poly.entity_id
_entity_poly.type
_entity_poly.pdbx_seq_one_letter_code
_entity_poly.pdbx_strand_id
1 'polypeptide(L)' 'MRQARNSYGATGYYGPRPLPGTGTHRYHFQLFALDTRLDVMPGSDRDTLIEAMHGHVIGRARLIGKYVAPSAR' A
#
# COMPACT_ATOMS: atom_id res chain seq x y z
N MET A 1 11.85 11.55 2.77
CA MET A 1 10.85 10.47 2.56
C MET A 1 10.37 10.56 1.12
N ARG A 2 10.34 9.45 0.36
CA ARG A 2 9.80 9.39 -1.02
C ARG A 2 8.47 8.65 -1.00
N GLN A 3 7.50 9.11 -1.78
CA GLN A 3 6.17 8.50 -1.84
C GLN A 3 5.76 8.31 -3.30
N ALA A 4 5.20 7.13 -3.59
CA ALA A 4 4.64 6.77 -4.88
C ALA A 4 3.21 7.31 -5.05
N ARG A 5 2.71 7.32 -6.28
CA ARG A 5 1.31 7.67 -6.57
C ARG A 5 0.40 6.51 -6.17
N ASN A 6 -0.65 6.80 -5.42
CA ASN A 6 -1.68 5.83 -5.05
C ASN A 6 -2.77 5.76 -6.14
N SER A 7 -3.75 4.86 -5.97
CA SER A 7 -4.86 4.68 -6.91
C SER A 7 -5.83 5.87 -7.00
N TYR A 8 -5.82 6.80 -6.03
CA TYR A 8 -6.52 8.08 -6.12
C TYR A 8 -5.77 9.12 -6.95
N GLY A 9 -4.58 8.77 -7.43
CA GLY A 9 -3.76 9.62 -8.25
C GLY A 9 -2.95 10.67 -7.51
N ALA A 10 -2.87 10.56 -6.17
CA ALA A 10 -2.11 11.46 -5.30
C ALA A 10 -0.95 10.71 -4.60
N THR A 11 -0.02 11.44 -3.98
CA THR A 11 0.95 10.85 -3.06
C THR A 11 0.37 10.75 -1.65
N GLY A 12 0.94 9.86 -0.83
CA GLY A 12 0.55 9.70 0.57
C GLY A 12 -0.51 8.65 0.83
N TYR A 13 -0.78 8.47 2.11
CA TYR A 13 -1.72 7.48 2.62
C TYR A 13 -3.16 8.02 2.52
N TYR A 14 -4.01 7.26 1.84
CA TYR A 14 -5.47 7.43 1.87
C TYR A 14 -6.08 6.29 2.66
N GLY A 15 -6.88 6.63 3.67
CA GLY A 15 -7.47 5.68 4.60
C GLY A 15 -8.60 4.81 4.00
N PRO A 16 -9.11 3.84 4.78
CA PRO A 16 -10.25 3.02 4.41
C PRO A 16 -11.48 3.84 4.02
N ARG A 17 -11.98 3.62 2.81
CA ARG A 17 -13.27 4.15 2.34
C ARG A 17 -14.06 3.08 1.59
N PRO A 18 -14.45 1.97 2.26
CA PRO A 18 -15.30 0.95 1.65
C PRO A 18 -16.67 1.56 1.32
N LEU A 19 -17.34 1.00 0.32
CA LEU A 19 -18.70 1.42 -0.04
C LEU A 19 -19.72 0.78 0.92
N PRO A 20 -20.81 1.47 1.31
CA PRO A 20 -21.90 0.84 2.05
C PRO A 20 -22.43 -0.41 1.34
N GLY A 21 -22.69 -1.48 2.10
CA GLY A 21 -23.23 -2.73 1.58
C GLY A 21 -22.22 -3.72 1.00
N THR A 22 -20.93 -3.36 0.84
CA THR A 22 -19.90 -4.29 0.32
C THR A 22 -19.26 -5.19 1.38
N GLY A 23 -19.71 -5.08 2.64
CA GLY A 23 -19.20 -5.86 3.76
C GLY A 23 -17.81 -5.41 4.23
N THR A 24 -17.10 -6.30 4.92
CA THR A 24 -15.79 -6.00 5.51
C THR A 24 -14.68 -6.07 4.47
N HIS A 25 -14.00 -4.95 4.26
CA HIS A 25 -12.78 -4.88 3.45
C HIS A 25 -11.54 -5.21 4.30
N ARG A 26 -10.55 -5.85 3.69
CA ARG A 26 -9.24 -6.15 4.30
C ARG A 26 -8.18 -5.20 3.72
N TYR A 27 -7.53 -4.45 4.59
CA TYR A 27 -6.48 -3.49 4.24
C TYR A 27 -5.12 -4.07 4.62
N HIS A 28 -4.32 -4.41 3.62
CA HIS A 28 -3.03 -5.07 3.80
C HIS A 28 -1.91 -4.04 3.87
N PHE A 29 -1.35 -3.84 5.05
CA PHE A 29 -0.13 -3.06 5.25
C PHE A 29 1.05 -4.02 5.21
N GLN A 30 2.01 -3.76 4.32
CA GLN A 30 3.18 -4.60 4.11
C GLN A 30 4.43 -3.76 4.35
N LEU A 31 5.34 -4.29 5.15
CA LEU A 31 6.65 -3.70 5.43
C LEU A 31 7.73 -4.65 4.92
N PHE A 32 8.70 -4.10 4.22
CA PHE A 32 9.80 -4.84 3.63
C PHE A 32 11.13 -4.24 4.09
N ALA A 33 12.03 -5.09 4.57
CA ALA A 33 13.43 -4.75 4.78
C ALA A 33 14.21 -5.12 3.52
N LEU A 34 15.00 -4.19 3.01
CA LEU A 34 15.80 -4.36 1.79
C LEU A 34 17.29 -4.27 2.13
N ASP A 35 18.11 -5.04 1.41
CA ASP A 35 19.57 -4.96 1.52
C ASP A 35 20.19 -3.83 0.68
N THR A 36 19.38 -3.16 -0.15
CA THR A 36 19.81 -2.08 -1.03
C THR A 36 18.88 -0.88 -0.97
N ARG A 37 19.37 0.26 -1.48
CA ARG A 37 18.54 1.42 -1.80
C ARG A 37 17.98 1.27 -3.21
N LEU A 38 16.68 1.44 -3.34
CA LEU A 38 16.02 1.36 -4.64
C LEU A 38 16.16 2.67 -5.41
N ASP A 39 16.52 2.56 -6.69
CA ASP A 39 16.49 3.66 -7.64
C ASP A 39 15.12 3.73 -8.36
N VAL A 40 14.08 4.07 -7.60
CA VAL A 40 12.71 4.21 -8.10
C VAL A 40 12.32 5.68 -8.11
N MET A 41 11.93 6.24 -9.25
CA MET A 41 11.59 7.66 -9.37
C MET A 41 10.41 8.07 -8.49
N PRO A 42 10.36 9.32 -7.98
CA PRO A 42 9.18 9.82 -7.29
C PRO A 42 7.96 9.75 -8.22
N GLY A 43 6.82 9.26 -7.71
CA GLY A 43 5.61 9.11 -8.51
C GLY A 43 5.50 7.85 -9.36
N SER A 44 6.51 6.96 -9.37
CA SER A 44 6.39 5.62 -9.95
C SER A 44 5.19 4.86 -9.35
N ASP A 45 4.61 3.95 -10.13
CA ASP A 45 3.51 3.11 -9.69
C ASP A 45 3.98 1.95 -8.79
N ARG A 46 2.99 1.21 -8.28
CA ARG A 46 3.20 0.11 -7.36
C ARG A 46 4.01 -1.03 -7.99
N ASP A 47 3.78 -1.34 -9.26
CA ASP A 47 4.35 -2.52 -9.88
C ASP A 47 5.83 -2.29 -10.19
N THR A 48 6.19 -1.09 -10.66
CA THR A 48 7.58 -0.65 -10.80
C THR A 48 8.36 -0.77 -9.49
N LEU A 49 7.75 -0.37 -8.36
CA LEU A 49 8.38 -0.50 -7.04
C LEU A 49 8.60 -1.97 -6.65
N ILE A 50 7.62 -2.85 -6.93
CA ILE A 50 7.73 -4.28 -6.60
C ILE A 50 8.81 -4.96 -7.42
N GLU A 51 8.91 -4.64 -8.71
CA GLU A 51 9.98 -5.16 -9.57
C GLU A 51 11.35 -4.69 -9.08
N ALA A 52 11.50 -3.41 -8.73
CA ALA A 52 12.76 -2.91 -8.17
C ALA A 52 13.15 -3.58 -6.84
N MET A 53 12.17 -4.06 -6.05
CA MET A 53 12.41 -4.80 -4.81
C MET A 53 12.80 -6.26 -5.05
N HIS A 54 12.57 -6.82 -6.24
CA HIS A 54 12.79 -8.23 -6.53
C HIS A 54 14.27 -8.61 -6.29
N GLY A 55 14.50 -9.73 -5.60
CA GLY A 55 15.85 -10.17 -5.22
C GLY A 55 16.48 -9.46 -4.02
N HIS A 56 15.94 -8.32 -3.57
CA HIS A 56 16.53 -7.48 -2.51
C HIS A 56 15.84 -7.57 -1.14
N VAL A 57 14.76 -8.34 -1.04
CA VAL A 57 13.99 -8.42 0.21
C VAL A 57 14.62 -9.41 1.20
N ILE A 58 15.15 -8.88 2.29
CA ILE A 58 15.76 -9.66 3.39
C ILE A 58 14.85 -9.84 4.60
N GLY A 59 13.72 -9.13 4.65
CA GLY A 59 12.74 -9.26 5.72
C GLY A 59 11.36 -8.74 5.33
N ARG A 60 10.31 -9.30 5.92
CA ARG A 60 8.92 -8.94 5.61
C ARG A 60 8.06 -8.96 6.88
N ALA A 61 7.15 -8.01 6.98
CA ALA A 61 6.07 -8.02 7.97
C ALA A 61 4.75 -7.60 7.33
N ARG A 62 3.63 -8.08 7.87
CA ARG A 62 2.30 -7.73 7.39
C ARG A 62 1.35 -7.47 8.56
N LEU A 63 0.54 -6.43 8.41
CA LEU A 63 -0.63 -6.18 9.24
C LEU A 63 -1.87 -6.15 8.34
N ILE A 64 -2.95 -6.79 8.79
CA ILE A 64 -4.23 -6.78 8.07
C ILE A 64 -5.26 -6.05 8.94
N GLY A 65 -5.57 -4.81 8.55
CA GLY A 65 -6.68 -4.07 9.11
C GLY A 65 -8.01 -4.51 8.48
N LYS A 66 -9.09 -4.44 9.24
CA LYS A 66 -10.46 -4.69 8.75
C LYS A 66 -11.29 -3.45 9.00
N TYR A 67 -12.07 -3.05 8.00
CA TYR A 67 -13.03 -1.96 8.15
C TYR A 67 -14.25 -2.21 7.26
N VAL A 68 -15.42 -1.84 7.76
CA VAL A 68 -16.70 -1.87 7.04
C VAL A 68 -17.26 -0.46 7.07
N ALA A 69 -17.89 -0.04 5.98
CA ALA A 69 -18.57 1.25 5.96
C ALA A 69 -19.65 1.26 7.05
N PRO A 70 -19.82 2.37 7.79
CA PRO A 70 -20.96 2.51 8.68
C PRO A 70 -22.25 2.22 7.90
N SER A 71 -23.18 1.49 8.51
CA SER A 71 -24.53 1.39 7.96
C SER A 71 -25.11 2.79 7.85
N ALA A 72 -25.76 3.10 6.72
CA ALA A 72 -26.58 4.30 6.63
C ALA A 72 -27.60 4.26 7.78
N ARG A 73 -27.67 5.35 8.56
CA ARG A 73 -28.74 5.54 9.55
C ARG A 73 -30.06 5.77 8.84
#